data_AF-A0A3M1WAS2-F1
#
_entry.id   AF-A0A3M1WAS2-F1
#
_cell.length_a   1.000
_cell.length_b   1.000
_cell.length_c   1.000
_cell.angle_alpha   90.00
_cell.angle_beta   90.00
_cell.angle_gamma   90.00
#
_symmetry.space_group_name_H-M   'P 1'
#
loop_
_entity.id
_entity.type
_entity.pdbx_description
1 polymer ?
#
loop_
_entity_poly.entity_id
_entity_poly.type
_entity_poly.pdbx_seq_one_letter_code
_entity_poly.pdbx_strand_id
1 'polypeptide(L)'
;MTRRAMLTTGGLTVVAAVIPERVHQATRPQRLPFDIRDAIPGAENDNECIQCIYDTINRMVVLIGDIPFRDLFRLPLAELIPMIFPRIQEAAGLGLIASQAEVEALVEQLHDMGGSLLIEELFVRSRSQIPFEVLEVLIQLRRNGIRIPLPISRGRDAAMRLVAVRQLLEVAADLTFTDLFIRTRQDTPQSVIEAVHSARAVGLFSWWQNDRCCDQGGGEVPSTDTCVDQDGMWCNLPPPSHSFCSISSDTCPGDTPGEPG
;
A
#
# COMPACT_ATOMS: atom_id res chain seq x y z
N MET A 1 -56.80 25.66 -16.50
CA MET A 1 -58.17 25.11 -16.65
C MET A 1 -58.19 23.71 -16.11
N THR A 2 -58.80 23.57 -14.94
CA THR A 2 -58.78 22.41 -14.05
C THR A 2 -59.97 21.52 -14.39
N ARG A 3 -59.75 20.22 -14.62
CA ARG A 3 -60.84 19.23 -14.62
C ARG A 3 -60.63 18.27 -13.44
N ARG A 4 -61.41 18.51 -12.37
CA ARG A 4 -61.59 17.58 -11.25
C ARG A 4 -62.67 16.58 -11.66
N ALA A 5 -62.37 15.29 -11.57
CA ALA A 5 -63.37 14.24 -11.43
C ALA A 5 -63.54 13.96 -9.93
N MET A 6 -64.76 14.13 -9.43
CA MET A 6 -65.18 13.83 -8.06
C MET A 6 -65.81 12.43 -8.08
N LEU A 7 -65.25 11.50 -7.32
CA LEU A 7 -65.89 10.25 -6.92
C LEU A 7 -65.55 10.03 -5.44
N THR A 8 -66.58 10.13 -4.60
CA THR A 8 -66.53 9.86 -3.16
C THR A 8 -67.21 8.54 -2.87
N THR A 9 -66.46 7.57 -2.37
CA THR A 9 -66.97 6.42 -1.61
C THR A 9 -65.91 5.95 -0.62
N GLY A 10 -66.26 5.98 0.67
CA GLY A 10 -65.82 5.00 1.67
C GLY A 10 -64.33 4.93 2.04
N GLY A 11 -63.97 5.67 3.08
CA GLY A 11 -63.01 5.29 4.15
C GLY A 11 -61.97 4.21 3.87
N LEU A 12 -60.78 4.62 3.43
CA LEU A 12 -59.46 4.38 4.03
C LEU A 12 -58.42 4.99 3.08
N THR A 13 -57.90 6.17 3.41
CA THR A 13 -56.82 6.78 2.62
C THR A 13 -55.50 6.20 3.11
N VAL A 14 -55.05 5.12 2.49
CA VAL A 14 -53.63 4.72 2.56
C VAL A 14 -52.88 5.70 1.68
N VAL A 15 -52.21 6.68 2.29
CA VAL A 15 -51.24 7.52 1.59
C VAL A 15 -50.04 6.63 1.31
N ALA A 16 -49.99 6.04 0.11
CA ALA A 16 -48.78 5.46 -0.42
C ALA A 16 -47.78 6.61 -0.58
N ALA A 17 -46.87 6.77 0.38
CA ALA A 17 -45.71 7.61 0.22
C ALA A 17 -44.93 7.04 -0.97
N VAL A 18 -44.92 7.80 -2.07
CA VAL A 18 -43.99 7.57 -3.16
C VAL A 18 -42.61 7.83 -2.58
N ILE A 19 -41.96 6.75 -2.13
CA ILE A 19 -40.54 6.78 -1.79
C ILE A 19 -39.85 7.10 -3.11
N PRO A 20 -39.16 8.25 -3.24
CA PRO A 20 -38.38 8.50 -4.43
C PRO A 20 -37.36 7.36 -4.52
N GLU A 21 -37.43 6.58 -5.60
CA GLU A 21 -36.34 5.69 -6.01
C GLU A 21 -35.07 6.53 -5.94
N ARG A 22 -34.25 6.28 -4.92
CA ARG A 22 -32.85 6.67 -4.94
C ARG A 22 -32.27 5.90 -6.09
N VAL A 23 -32.26 6.52 -7.26
CA VAL A 23 -31.32 6.19 -8.32
C VAL A 23 -29.96 6.31 -7.66
N HIS A 24 -29.41 5.18 -7.23
CA HIS A 24 -27.98 5.04 -7.00
C HIS A 24 -27.35 5.31 -8.37
N GLN A 25 -27.10 6.59 -8.65
CA GLN A 25 -26.09 6.96 -9.60
C GLN A 25 -24.83 6.27 -9.09
N ALA A 26 -24.48 5.15 -9.72
CA ALA A 26 -23.15 4.59 -9.62
C ALA A 26 -22.22 5.73 -10.04
N THR A 27 -21.65 6.40 -9.04
CA THR A 27 -20.53 7.31 -9.22
C THR A 27 -19.54 6.52 -10.05
N ARG A 28 -19.22 7.00 -11.26
CA ARG A 28 -18.16 6.40 -12.06
C ARG A 28 -16.96 6.23 -11.12
N PRO A 29 -16.34 5.03 -11.04
CA PRO A 29 -15.17 4.85 -10.20
C PRO A 29 -14.17 5.94 -10.58
N GLN A 30 -13.81 6.77 -9.61
CA GLN A 30 -12.76 7.76 -9.81
C GLN A 30 -11.51 6.99 -10.20
N ARG A 31 -11.00 7.27 -11.41
CA ARG A 31 -9.76 6.63 -11.87
C ARG A 31 -8.63 7.11 -10.97
N LEU A 32 -7.79 6.17 -10.54
CA LEU A 32 -6.62 6.48 -9.74
C LEU A 32 -5.70 7.47 -10.48
N PRO A 33 -5.14 8.47 -9.79
CA PRO A 33 -4.07 9.32 -10.35
C PRO A 33 -2.84 8.50 -10.80
N PHE A 34 -2.59 7.38 -10.12
CA PHE A 34 -1.59 6.37 -10.47
C PHE A 34 -2.20 4.97 -10.27
N ASP A 35 -2.12 4.12 -11.28
CA ASP A 35 -2.42 2.69 -11.18
C ASP A 35 -1.24 1.89 -11.76
N ILE A 36 -0.60 1.04 -10.94
CA ILE A 36 0.51 0.20 -11.39
C ILE A 36 0.11 -0.73 -12.55
N ARG A 37 -1.18 -1.05 -12.67
CA ARG A 37 -1.72 -1.87 -13.77
C ARG A 37 -1.58 -1.19 -15.12
N ASP A 38 -1.69 0.15 -15.18
CA ASP A 38 -1.51 0.91 -16.42
C ASP A 38 -0.09 0.77 -16.97
N ALA A 39 0.87 0.34 -16.13
CA ALA A 39 2.26 0.16 -16.50
C ALA A 39 2.64 -1.29 -16.85
N ILE A 40 1.73 -2.25 -16.68
CA ILE A 40 1.98 -3.69 -16.88
C ILE A 40 1.07 -4.19 -18.01
N PRO A 41 1.61 -4.50 -19.21
CA PRO A 41 0.82 -5.02 -20.31
C PRO A 41 0.08 -6.32 -19.95
N GLY A 42 -1.23 -6.34 -20.16
CA GLY A 42 -2.08 -7.51 -19.90
C GLY A 42 -2.45 -7.71 -18.43
N ALA A 43 -2.17 -6.74 -17.55
CA ALA A 43 -2.46 -6.81 -16.12
C ALA A 43 -3.92 -7.15 -15.80
N GLU A 44 -4.87 -6.86 -16.69
CA GLU A 44 -6.28 -7.21 -16.52
C GLU A 44 -6.56 -8.73 -16.56
N ASN A 45 -5.62 -9.52 -17.10
CA ASN A 45 -5.73 -10.97 -17.20
C ASN A 45 -5.01 -11.71 -16.06
N ASP A 46 -4.33 -10.97 -15.18
CA ASP A 46 -3.62 -11.56 -14.05
C ASP A 46 -4.58 -12.02 -12.95
N ASN A 47 -4.19 -13.10 -12.25
CA ASN A 47 -5.01 -13.73 -11.22
C ASN A 47 -5.24 -12.83 -9.99
N GLU A 48 -6.20 -13.20 -9.14
CA GLU A 48 -6.62 -12.42 -7.97
C GLU A 48 -5.49 -12.11 -6.98
N CYS A 49 -4.52 -13.03 -6.77
CA CYS A 49 -3.41 -12.80 -5.85
C CYS A 49 -2.47 -11.70 -6.40
N ILE A 50 -2.24 -11.66 -7.72
CA ILE A 50 -1.49 -10.57 -8.39
C ILE A 50 -2.27 -9.25 -8.34
N GLN A 51 -3.58 -9.28 -8.59
CA GLN A 51 -4.43 -8.09 -8.44
C GLN A 51 -4.34 -7.50 -7.02
N CYS A 52 -4.32 -8.35 -5.99
CA CYS A 52 -4.17 -7.90 -4.60
C CYS A 52 -2.81 -7.19 -4.34
N ILE A 53 -1.76 -7.59 -5.04
CA ILE A 53 -0.45 -6.92 -4.97
C ILE A 53 -0.54 -5.54 -5.62
N TYR A 54 -1.17 -5.44 -6.79
CA TYR A 54 -1.39 -4.15 -7.44
C TYR A 54 -2.18 -3.18 -6.57
N ASP A 55 -3.25 -3.64 -5.92
CA ASP A 55 -4.00 -2.82 -4.97
C ASP A 55 -3.18 -2.41 -3.76
N THR A 56 -2.26 -3.27 -3.32
CA THR A 56 -1.35 -2.92 -2.22
C THR A 56 -0.36 -1.85 -2.65
N ILE A 57 0.24 -1.95 -3.83
CA ILE A 57 1.13 -0.92 -4.38
C ILE A 57 0.37 0.39 -4.56
N ASN A 58 -0.81 0.36 -5.18
CA ASN A 58 -1.65 1.55 -5.38
C ASN A 58 -2.04 2.18 -4.04
N ARG A 59 -2.39 1.38 -3.03
CA ARG A 59 -2.68 1.88 -1.68
C ARG A 59 -1.46 2.58 -1.07
N MET A 60 -0.27 2.00 -1.19
CA MET A 60 0.96 2.63 -0.68
C MET A 60 1.26 3.93 -1.43
N VAL A 61 1.09 3.95 -2.76
CA VAL A 61 1.25 5.18 -3.55
C VAL A 61 0.26 6.26 -3.13
N VAL A 62 -1.01 5.93 -2.87
CA VAL A 62 -1.97 6.93 -2.37
C VAL A 62 -1.58 7.43 -0.98
N LEU A 63 -1.15 6.54 -0.08
CA LEU A 63 -0.88 6.91 1.31
C LEU A 63 0.44 7.69 1.48
N ILE A 64 1.51 7.27 0.82
CA ILE A 64 2.88 7.79 1.04
C ILE A 64 3.64 8.13 -0.25
N GLY A 65 3.00 7.99 -1.42
CA GLY A 65 3.64 8.03 -2.73
C GLY A 65 4.39 9.31 -3.05
N ASP A 66 3.96 10.43 -2.51
CA ASP A 66 4.55 11.77 -2.72
C ASP A 66 5.38 12.26 -1.52
N ILE A 67 5.52 11.44 -0.46
CA ILE A 67 6.36 11.78 0.69
C ILE A 67 7.81 11.47 0.31
N PRO A 68 8.73 12.46 0.35
CA PRO A 68 10.15 12.20 0.12
C PRO A 68 10.71 11.18 1.10
N PHE A 69 11.66 10.35 0.68
CA PHE A 69 12.29 9.38 1.57
C PHE A 69 12.93 10.04 2.79
N ARG A 70 13.49 11.25 2.64
CA ARG A 70 13.96 12.07 3.75
C ARG A 70 12.92 12.18 4.85
N ASP A 71 11.71 12.61 4.49
CA ASP A 71 10.65 12.86 5.45
C ASP A 71 10.07 11.54 5.96
N LEU A 72 9.85 10.58 5.06
CA LEU A 72 9.32 9.26 5.39
C LEU A 72 10.17 8.51 6.45
N PHE A 73 11.50 8.61 6.37
CA PHE A 73 12.41 7.90 7.28
C PHE A 73 12.90 8.75 8.47
N ARG A 74 12.84 10.10 8.40
CA ARG A 74 13.37 10.99 9.44
C ARG A 74 12.33 11.74 10.26
N LEU A 75 11.09 11.86 9.79
CA LEU A 75 10.05 12.47 10.60
C LEU A 75 9.55 11.48 11.67
N PRO A 76 9.35 11.96 12.91
CA PRO A 76 8.56 11.26 13.91
C PRO A 76 7.19 10.84 13.38
N LEU A 77 6.65 9.71 13.83
CA LEU A 77 5.29 9.28 13.50
C LEU A 77 4.26 10.36 13.85
N ALA A 78 4.45 11.11 14.93
CA ALA A 78 3.58 12.23 15.30
C ALA A 78 3.54 13.36 14.24
N GLU A 79 4.60 13.54 13.46
CA GLU A 79 4.68 14.53 12.37
C GLU A 79 4.29 13.93 11.01
N LEU A 80 4.62 12.66 10.79
CA LEU A 80 4.33 11.95 9.55
C LEU A 80 2.84 11.59 9.40
N ILE A 81 2.18 11.17 10.48
CA ILE A 81 0.78 10.72 10.44
C ILE A 81 -0.17 11.82 9.98
N PRO A 82 -0.07 13.08 10.43
CA PRO A 82 -0.88 14.18 9.89
C PRO A 82 -0.77 14.36 8.37
N MET A 83 0.35 13.97 7.75
CA MET A 83 0.50 13.99 6.28
C MET A 83 -0.26 12.83 5.61
N ILE A 84 -0.30 11.66 6.26
CA ILE A 84 -0.94 10.44 5.74
C ILE A 84 -2.45 10.45 5.98
N PHE A 85 -2.91 10.98 7.10
CA PHE A 85 -4.30 10.86 7.58
C PHE A 85 -5.35 11.30 6.54
N PRO A 86 -5.23 12.47 5.86
CA PRO A 86 -6.21 12.88 4.85
C PRO A 86 -6.32 11.92 3.65
N ARG A 87 -5.27 11.15 3.37
CA ARG A 87 -5.17 10.23 2.23
C ARG A 87 -5.85 8.88 2.49
N ILE A 88 -6.19 8.60 3.75
CA ILE A 88 -6.98 7.43 4.13
C ILE A 88 -8.38 7.53 3.50
N GLN A 89 -8.99 8.72 3.58
CA GLN A 89 -10.28 8.98 2.95
C GLN A 89 -10.20 8.84 1.42
N GLU A 90 -9.13 9.35 0.80
CA GLU A 90 -8.91 9.19 -0.64
C GLU A 90 -8.79 7.72 -1.02
N ALA A 91 -7.91 6.97 -0.36
CA ALA A 91 -7.73 5.54 -0.60
C ALA A 91 -9.02 4.73 -0.37
N ALA A 92 -9.83 5.08 0.62
CA ALA A 92 -11.14 4.47 0.85
C ALA A 92 -12.13 4.80 -0.27
N GLY A 93 -12.18 6.05 -0.74
CA GLY A 93 -13.02 6.47 -1.88
C GLY A 93 -12.68 5.75 -3.18
N LEU A 94 -11.42 5.30 -3.31
CA LEU A 94 -10.92 4.49 -4.42
C LEU A 94 -11.12 2.98 -4.23
N GLY A 95 -11.74 2.55 -3.12
CA GLY A 95 -11.94 1.13 -2.81
C GLY A 95 -10.69 0.39 -2.36
N LEU A 96 -9.58 1.08 -2.10
CA LEU A 96 -8.32 0.47 -1.67
C LEU A 96 -8.33 0.16 -0.17
N ILE A 97 -9.17 0.82 0.63
CA ILE A 97 -9.35 0.56 2.06
C ILE A 97 -10.79 0.11 2.30
N ALA A 98 -10.96 -1.07 2.88
CA ALA A 98 -12.28 -1.66 3.12
C ALA A 98 -13.04 -0.96 4.25
N SER A 99 -12.35 -0.60 5.34
CA SER A 99 -12.94 0.00 6.54
C SER A 99 -12.23 1.32 6.88
N GLN A 100 -12.72 2.43 6.31
CA GLN A 100 -12.12 3.76 6.51
C GLN A 100 -12.06 4.12 8.00
N ALA A 101 -13.21 4.04 8.70
CA ALA A 101 -13.31 4.46 10.10
C ALA A 101 -12.41 3.65 11.04
N GLU A 102 -12.23 2.35 10.76
CA GLU A 102 -11.33 1.50 11.55
C GLU A 102 -9.87 1.87 11.32
N VAL A 103 -9.48 2.11 10.07
CA VAL A 103 -8.11 2.56 9.75
C VAL A 103 -7.82 3.93 10.35
N GLU A 104 -8.74 4.89 10.23
CA GLU A 104 -8.60 6.22 10.84
C GLU A 104 -8.39 6.11 12.35
N ALA A 105 -9.23 5.33 13.05
CA ALA A 105 -9.11 5.12 14.49
C ALA A 105 -7.79 4.47 14.90
N LEU A 106 -7.27 3.53 14.10
CA LEU A 106 -5.96 2.90 14.34
C LEU A 106 -4.80 3.87 14.07
N VAL A 107 -4.89 4.72 13.04
CA VAL A 107 -3.87 5.71 12.73
C VAL A 107 -3.84 6.82 13.78
N GLU A 108 -4.99 7.25 14.31
CA GLU A 108 -5.06 8.17 15.46
C GLU A 108 -4.41 7.58 16.71
N GLN A 109 -4.71 6.32 17.03
CA GLN A 109 -4.04 5.60 18.12
C GLN A 109 -2.52 5.55 17.90
N LEU A 110 -2.06 5.28 16.67
CA LEU A 110 -0.64 5.27 16.34
C LEU A 110 -0.02 6.67 16.47
N HIS A 111 -0.75 7.73 16.16
CA HIS A 111 -0.27 9.11 16.34
C HIS A 111 -0.02 9.41 17.81
N ASP A 112 -0.99 9.10 18.65
CA ASP A 112 -0.93 9.42 20.09
C ASP A 112 0.15 8.60 20.82
N MET A 113 0.35 7.34 20.40
CA MET A 113 1.32 6.43 21.04
C MET A 113 2.70 6.43 20.37
N GLY A 114 2.77 6.71 19.07
CA GLY A 114 3.97 6.61 18.25
C GLY A 114 5.02 7.66 18.63
N GLY A 115 4.58 8.84 19.07
CA GLY A 115 5.46 9.88 19.60
C GLY A 115 6.66 10.18 18.69
N SER A 116 7.88 10.03 19.24
CA SER A 116 9.13 10.27 18.52
C SER A 116 9.65 9.10 17.68
N LEU A 117 8.89 8.00 17.57
CA LEU A 117 9.31 6.81 16.82
C LEU A 117 9.42 7.15 15.33
N LEU A 118 10.50 6.69 14.69
CA LEU A 118 10.70 6.85 13.24
C LEU A 118 10.32 5.57 12.50
N ILE A 119 9.91 5.69 11.23
CA ILE A 119 9.72 4.53 10.35
C ILE A 119 11.03 3.74 10.19
N GLU A 120 12.20 4.41 10.10
CA GLU A 120 13.52 3.76 10.09
C GLU A 120 13.68 2.77 11.26
N GLU A 121 13.21 3.16 12.45
CA GLU A 121 13.34 2.37 13.67
C GLU A 121 12.54 1.05 13.60
N LEU A 122 11.44 1.02 12.84
CA LEU A 122 10.66 -0.19 12.60
C LEU A 122 11.43 -1.24 11.76
N PHE A 123 12.48 -0.86 11.03
CA PHE A 123 13.30 -1.81 10.27
C PHE A 123 14.50 -2.35 11.04
N VAL A 124 15.07 -1.51 11.90
CA VAL A 124 16.39 -1.74 12.49
C VAL A 124 16.31 -2.16 13.96
N ARG A 125 15.18 -1.91 14.63
CA ARG A 125 14.96 -2.36 16.01
C ARG A 125 14.36 -3.76 16.03
N SER A 126 14.58 -4.45 17.14
CA SER A 126 13.88 -5.68 17.48
C SER A 126 12.50 -5.36 18.08
N ARG A 127 11.54 -6.30 17.95
CA ARG A 127 10.18 -6.13 18.52
C ARG A 127 10.18 -5.75 19.99
N SER A 128 11.07 -6.33 20.80
CA SER A 128 11.18 -6.03 22.24
C SER A 128 11.62 -4.61 22.57
N GLN A 129 12.08 -3.83 21.58
CA GLN A 129 12.48 -2.43 21.75
C GLN A 129 11.38 -1.44 21.32
N ILE A 130 10.25 -1.95 20.81
CA ILE A 130 9.08 -1.14 20.45
C ILE A 130 8.01 -1.37 21.53
N PRO A 131 7.31 -0.32 22.00
CA PRO A 131 6.20 -0.48 22.93
C PRO A 131 5.16 -1.48 22.41
N PHE A 132 4.65 -2.33 23.31
CA PHE A 132 3.75 -3.41 22.93
C PHE A 132 2.46 -2.89 22.28
N GLU A 133 1.93 -1.80 22.82
CA GLU A 133 0.71 -1.13 22.35
C GLU A 133 0.88 -0.58 20.93
N VAL A 134 2.06 -0.04 20.62
CA VAL A 134 2.40 0.40 19.27
C VAL A 134 2.46 -0.79 18.31
N LEU A 135 3.06 -1.91 18.72
CA LEU A 135 3.09 -3.13 17.90
C LEU A 135 1.68 -3.67 17.62
N GLU A 136 0.79 -3.67 18.60
CA GLU A 136 -0.59 -4.12 18.41
C GLU A 136 -1.29 -3.28 17.34
N VAL A 137 -1.18 -1.95 17.40
CA VAL A 137 -1.77 -1.07 16.38
C VAL A 137 -1.18 -1.31 15.00
N LEU A 138 0.15 -1.47 14.89
CA LEU A 138 0.79 -1.79 13.60
C LEU A 138 0.31 -3.13 13.02
N ILE A 139 0.06 -4.14 13.86
CA ILE A 139 -0.51 -5.43 13.44
C ILE A 139 -1.95 -5.26 12.96
N GLN A 140 -2.78 -4.50 13.68
CA GLN A 140 -4.17 -4.25 13.27
C GLN A 140 -4.25 -3.44 11.97
N LEU A 141 -3.36 -2.46 11.78
CA LEU A 141 -3.23 -1.72 10.51
C LEU A 141 -2.92 -2.66 9.35
N ARG A 142 -1.99 -3.62 9.54
CA ARG A 142 -1.69 -4.64 8.52
C ARG A 142 -2.88 -5.53 8.19
N ARG A 143 -3.67 -5.96 9.20
CA ARG A 143 -4.91 -6.73 8.98
C ARG A 143 -5.92 -5.94 8.14
N ASN A 144 -6.01 -4.64 8.41
CA ASN A 144 -6.80 -3.70 7.61
C ASN A 144 -6.19 -3.35 6.24
N GLY A 145 -5.07 -3.97 5.87
CA GLY A 145 -4.43 -3.82 4.56
C GLY A 145 -3.46 -2.64 4.46
N ILE A 146 -3.27 -1.87 5.54
CA ILE A 146 -2.26 -0.81 5.62
C ILE A 146 -0.94 -1.48 5.96
N ARG A 147 -0.09 -1.66 4.95
CA ARG A 147 1.17 -2.37 5.15
C ARG A 147 2.24 -1.42 5.66
N ILE A 148 2.50 -1.53 6.96
CA ILE A 148 3.58 -0.83 7.64
C ILE A 148 4.65 -1.88 8.01
N PRO A 149 5.94 -1.52 7.94
CA PRO A 149 7.02 -2.37 8.43
C PRO A 149 6.76 -2.82 9.87
N LEU A 150 6.89 -4.12 10.11
CA LEU A 150 6.98 -4.62 11.48
C LEU A 150 8.46 -4.81 11.83
N PRO A 151 8.86 -4.56 13.08
CA PRO A 151 10.19 -4.93 13.54
C PRO A 151 10.38 -6.43 13.37
N ILE A 152 11.26 -6.84 12.46
CA ILE A 152 11.53 -8.26 12.17
C ILE A 152 13.00 -8.62 12.37
N SER A 153 13.89 -7.63 12.47
CA SER A 153 15.32 -7.88 12.41
C SER A 153 15.98 -8.00 13.78
N ARG A 154 16.93 -8.93 13.86
CA ARG A 154 17.94 -9.02 14.93
C ARG A 154 19.32 -9.13 14.29
N GLY A 155 20.33 -8.56 14.93
CA GLY A 155 21.72 -8.75 14.50
C GLY A 155 22.05 -8.14 13.13
N ARG A 156 22.55 -8.97 12.20
CA ARG A 156 23.16 -8.53 10.93
C ARG A 156 22.18 -7.84 9.99
N ASP A 157 20.93 -8.32 9.91
CA ASP A 157 19.94 -7.78 8.96
C ASP A 157 19.52 -6.35 9.33
N ALA A 158 19.40 -6.07 10.63
CA ALA A 158 19.13 -4.73 11.14
C ALA A 158 20.25 -3.74 10.75
N ALA A 159 21.51 -4.17 10.87
CA ALA A 159 22.66 -3.36 10.48
C ALA A 159 22.70 -3.10 8.96
N MET A 160 22.39 -4.11 8.15
CA MET A 160 22.32 -3.97 6.69
C MET A 160 21.20 -3.00 6.27
N ARG A 161 20.02 -3.11 6.88
CA ARG A 161 18.91 -2.18 6.65
C ARG A 161 19.26 -0.75 7.04
N LEU A 162 19.92 -0.56 8.19
CA LEU A 162 20.38 0.76 8.61
C LEU A 162 21.36 1.37 7.60
N VAL A 163 22.31 0.58 7.10
CA VAL A 163 23.25 1.04 6.05
C VAL A 163 22.48 1.42 4.78
N ALA A 164 21.53 0.59 4.35
CA ALA A 164 20.74 0.85 3.16
C ALA A 164 19.85 2.10 3.29
N VAL A 165 19.22 2.34 4.46
CA VAL A 165 18.48 3.59 4.71
C VAL A 165 19.42 4.79 4.60
N ARG A 166 20.61 4.71 5.20
CA ARG A 166 21.58 5.82 5.15
C ARG A 166 22.04 6.12 3.73
N GLN A 167 22.37 5.09 2.96
CA GLN A 167 22.76 5.22 1.55
C GLN A 167 21.62 5.83 0.72
N LEU A 168 20.40 5.32 0.90
CA LEU A 168 19.22 5.87 0.23
C LEU A 168 19.03 7.36 0.55
N LEU A 169 19.15 7.75 1.82
CA LEU A 169 19.00 9.14 2.25
C LEU A 169 20.17 10.05 1.84
N GLU A 170 21.33 9.49 1.51
CA GLU A 170 22.48 10.27 1.04
C GLU A 170 22.31 10.71 -0.41
N VAL A 171 21.86 9.81 -1.29
CA VAL A 171 21.83 10.06 -2.74
C VAL A 171 20.44 10.21 -3.33
N ALA A 172 19.41 9.74 -2.63
CA ALA A 172 18.04 9.65 -3.13
C ALA A 172 17.00 10.19 -2.13
N ALA A 173 17.39 11.08 -1.21
CA ALA A 173 16.54 11.58 -0.14
C ALA A 173 15.24 12.24 -0.64
N ASP A 174 15.32 12.89 -1.81
CA ASP A 174 14.20 13.64 -2.40
C ASP A 174 13.38 12.79 -3.38
N LEU A 175 13.75 11.53 -3.61
CA LEU A 175 12.87 10.59 -4.29
C LEU A 175 11.70 10.22 -3.38
N THR A 176 10.57 9.93 -4.01
CA THR A 176 9.37 9.45 -3.31
C THR A 176 9.11 7.98 -3.62
N PHE A 177 8.12 7.40 -2.94
CA PHE A 177 7.71 6.02 -3.24
C PHE A 177 7.09 5.89 -4.64
N THR A 178 6.37 6.90 -5.15
CA THR A 178 5.85 6.93 -6.53
C THR A 178 6.99 6.96 -7.55
N ASP A 179 8.08 7.71 -7.30
CA ASP A 179 9.23 7.79 -8.21
C ASP A 179 9.85 6.42 -8.52
N LEU A 180 9.76 5.45 -7.59
CA LEU A 180 10.23 4.08 -7.79
C LEU A 180 9.55 3.36 -8.95
N PHE A 181 8.35 3.80 -9.32
CA PHE A 181 7.55 3.20 -10.38
C PHE A 181 7.55 4.07 -11.64
N ILE A 182 7.47 5.40 -11.52
CA ILE A 182 7.30 6.26 -12.70
C ILE A 182 8.61 6.70 -13.37
N ARG A 183 9.73 6.71 -12.64
CA ARG A 183 11.02 7.12 -13.22
C ARG A 183 11.70 5.96 -13.93
N THR A 184 12.31 6.28 -15.06
CA THR A 184 13.11 5.34 -15.85
C THR A 184 14.53 5.25 -15.29
N ARG A 185 15.18 4.10 -15.48
CA ARG A 185 16.61 3.96 -15.15
C ARG A 185 17.51 4.86 -16.01
N GLN A 186 17.13 5.10 -17.27
CA GLN A 186 17.94 5.87 -18.22
C GLN A 186 18.23 7.30 -17.74
N ASP A 187 17.25 7.93 -17.09
CA ASP A 187 17.35 9.31 -16.61
C ASP A 187 17.74 9.41 -15.12
N THR A 188 18.12 8.28 -14.51
CA THR A 188 18.42 8.20 -13.08
C THR A 188 19.92 8.00 -12.87
N PRO A 189 20.59 8.81 -12.03
CA PRO A 189 22.01 8.60 -11.71
C PRO A 189 22.28 7.19 -11.17
N GLN A 190 23.40 6.59 -11.60
CA GLN A 190 23.78 5.23 -11.21
C GLN A 190 23.81 5.01 -9.69
N SER A 191 24.30 6.00 -8.93
CA SER A 191 24.34 5.94 -7.46
C SER A 191 22.94 5.81 -6.83
N VAL A 192 21.94 6.47 -7.41
CA VAL A 192 20.54 6.39 -6.97
C VAL A 192 19.97 5.02 -7.26
N ILE A 193 20.23 4.48 -8.46
CA ILE A 193 19.82 3.12 -8.86
C ILE A 193 20.40 2.11 -7.85
N GLU A 194 21.71 2.16 -7.59
CA GLU A 194 22.38 1.26 -6.66
C GLU A 194 21.85 1.35 -5.23
N ALA A 195 21.56 2.56 -4.74
CA ALA A 195 20.98 2.76 -3.42
C ALA A 195 19.55 2.19 -3.32
N VAL A 196 18.72 2.39 -4.34
CA VAL A 196 17.36 1.82 -4.41
C VAL A 196 17.41 0.30 -4.49
N HIS A 197 18.31 -0.27 -5.29
CA HIS A 197 18.50 -1.73 -5.35
C HIS A 197 18.98 -2.30 -4.02
N SER A 198 19.93 -1.65 -3.36
CA SER A 198 20.42 -2.07 -2.05
C SER A 198 19.31 -2.03 -0.99
N ALA A 199 18.53 -0.95 -0.98
CA ALA A 199 17.35 -0.82 -0.12
C ALA A 199 16.30 -1.90 -0.38
N ARG A 200 16.01 -2.19 -1.65
CA ARG A 200 15.09 -3.28 -2.04
C ARG A 200 15.60 -4.64 -1.58
N ALA A 201 16.88 -4.96 -1.82
CA ALA A 201 17.48 -6.25 -1.51
C ALA A 201 17.43 -6.59 -0.02
N VAL A 202 17.43 -5.58 0.86
CA VAL A 202 17.32 -5.77 2.31
C VAL A 202 15.89 -5.61 2.85
N GLY A 203 14.90 -5.46 1.96
CA GLY A 203 13.49 -5.38 2.31
C GLY A 203 12.99 -4.01 2.77
N LEU A 204 13.71 -2.91 2.47
CA LEU A 204 13.20 -1.56 2.79
C LEU A 204 12.03 -1.13 1.94
N PHE A 205 11.74 -1.84 0.85
CA PHE A 205 10.56 -1.59 0.01
C PHE A 205 9.64 -2.80 -0.02
N SER A 206 9.87 -3.87 0.75
CA SER A 206 8.96 -5.02 0.73
C SER A 206 7.65 -4.78 1.50
N TRP A 207 7.25 -3.53 1.77
CA TRP A 207 6.04 -3.23 2.56
C TRP A 207 4.82 -3.77 1.82
N TRP A 208 4.86 -3.82 0.50
CA TRP A 208 3.79 -4.37 -0.33
C TRP A 208 3.89 -5.88 -0.56
N GLN A 209 4.95 -6.56 -0.11
CA GLN A 209 5.04 -8.02 -0.26
C GLN A 209 3.96 -8.67 0.62
N ASN A 210 3.21 -9.57 0.00
CA ASN A 210 1.80 -9.80 0.34
C ASN A 210 1.64 -10.92 1.39
N ASP A 211 1.24 -10.59 2.63
CA ASP A 211 0.76 -11.59 3.59
C ASP A 211 -0.70 -12.02 3.33
N ARG A 212 -1.43 -11.38 2.40
CA ARG A 212 -2.90 -11.51 2.29
C ARG A 212 -3.38 -12.70 1.46
N CYS A 213 -2.52 -13.39 0.72
CA CYS A 213 -2.94 -14.65 0.10
C CYS A 213 -3.20 -15.76 1.18
N CYS A 214 -3.05 -15.43 2.47
CA CYS A 214 -3.40 -16.25 3.63
C CYS A 214 -4.89 -16.17 4.10
N ASP A 215 -5.72 -15.22 3.64
CA ASP A 215 -7.00 -14.88 4.34
C ASP A 215 -8.21 -15.80 4.06
N GLN A 216 -8.06 -16.96 3.42
CA GLN A 216 -9.12 -17.97 3.42
C GLN A 216 -8.81 -19.24 4.22
N GLY A 217 -7.63 -19.36 4.84
CA GLY A 217 -7.29 -20.54 5.65
C GLY A 217 -5.80 -20.90 5.69
N GLY A 218 -4.95 -20.07 5.09
CA GLY A 218 -3.50 -20.20 5.18
C GLY A 218 -2.98 -19.56 6.47
N GLY A 219 -2.18 -20.31 7.23
CA GLY A 219 -1.50 -19.77 8.40
C GLY A 219 -0.18 -19.09 8.02
N GLU A 220 0.17 -18.03 8.75
CA GLU A 220 1.54 -17.49 8.75
C GLU A 220 2.50 -18.60 9.21
N VAL A 221 3.48 -18.97 8.38
CA VAL A 221 4.52 -19.92 8.80
C VAL A 221 5.56 -19.14 9.61
N PRO A 222 5.77 -19.47 10.90
CA PRO A 222 6.77 -18.80 11.70
C PRO A 222 8.14 -18.95 11.01
N SER A 223 8.87 -17.85 10.84
CA SER A 223 10.22 -17.76 10.24
C SER A 223 10.36 -17.67 8.71
N THR A 224 9.26 -17.49 7.96
CA THR A 224 9.32 -17.22 6.51
C THR A 224 8.53 -15.96 6.13
N ASP A 225 9.01 -15.19 5.15
CA ASP A 225 8.27 -14.07 4.52
C ASP A 225 7.19 -14.55 3.51
N THR A 226 6.73 -15.80 3.63
CA THR A 226 5.89 -16.47 2.63
C THR A 226 4.57 -16.98 3.22
N CYS A 227 3.50 -16.87 2.44
CA CYS A 227 2.18 -17.42 2.72
C CYS A 227 1.90 -18.67 1.86
N VAL A 228 1.08 -19.57 2.39
CA VAL A 228 0.57 -20.78 1.69
C VAL A 228 -0.94 -20.64 1.56
N ASP A 229 -1.51 -20.89 0.39
CA ASP A 229 -2.97 -20.91 0.20
C ASP A 229 -3.62 -22.20 0.75
N GLN A 230 -4.94 -22.33 0.63
CA GLN A 230 -5.70 -23.50 1.12
C GLN A 230 -5.29 -24.84 0.45
N ASP A 231 -4.72 -24.79 -0.75
CA ASP A 231 -4.32 -25.96 -1.54
C ASP A 231 -2.85 -26.36 -1.30
N GLY A 232 -2.16 -25.66 -0.38
CA GLY A 232 -0.75 -25.89 -0.12
C GLY A 232 0.18 -25.26 -1.17
N MET A 233 -0.35 -24.40 -2.05
CA MET A 233 0.41 -23.75 -3.10
C MET A 233 1.05 -22.46 -2.57
N TRP A 234 2.31 -22.28 -2.93
CA TRP A 234 3.11 -21.12 -2.54
C TRP A 234 2.61 -19.87 -3.25
N CYS A 235 2.26 -18.84 -2.50
CA CYS A 235 2.01 -17.51 -3.07
C CYS A 235 3.33 -16.82 -3.38
N ASN A 236 4.08 -17.39 -4.33
CA ASN A 236 5.24 -16.70 -4.90
C ASN A 236 4.72 -15.64 -5.87
N LEU A 237 5.21 -14.41 -5.72
CA LEU A 237 5.18 -13.45 -6.82
C LEU A 237 5.71 -14.18 -8.07
N PRO A 238 5.01 -14.14 -9.22
CA PRO A 238 5.71 -14.43 -10.47
C PRO A 238 6.94 -13.51 -10.52
N PRO A 239 8.09 -13.98 -11.02
CA PRO A 239 9.22 -13.10 -11.25
C PRO A 239 8.73 -11.86 -12.03
N PRO A 240 9.24 -10.64 -11.71
CA PRO A 240 8.75 -9.41 -12.32
C PRO A 240 8.63 -9.61 -13.84
N SER A 241 7.45 -9.33 -14.38
CA SER A 241 7.23 -9.43 -15.82
C SER A 241 8.30 -8.56 -16.48
N HIS A 242 8.98 -9.12 -17.49
CA HIS A 242 10.10 -8.50 -18.21
C HIS A 242 9.73 -7.19 -18.96
N SER A 243 8.58 -6.59 -18.66
CA SER A 243 7.95 -5.49 -19.37
C SER A 243 8.04 -4.14 -18.65
N PHE A 244 8.54 -4.07 -17.40
CA PHE A 244 8.57 -2.83 -16.63
C PHE A 244 10.00 -2.43 -16.19
N CYS A 245 10.53 -1.34 -16.75
CA CYS A 245 11.88 -0.82 -16.48
C CYS A 245 11.85 0.44 -15.59
N SER A 246 11.36 0.30 -14.35
CA SER A 246 11.46 1.37 -13.36
C SER A 246 12.77 1.28 -12.57
N ILE A 247 13.11 2.33 -11.80
CA ILE A 247 14.30 2.33 -10.91
C ILE A 247 14.30 1.11 -9.98
N SER A 248 13.12 0.67 -9.56
CA SER A 248 12.99 -0.47 -8.65
C SER A 248 13.11 -1.84 -9.32
N SER A 249 13.02 -1.96 -10.66
CA SER A 249 12.97 -3.24 -11.38
C SER A 249 14.35 -3.91 -11.46
N ASP A 250 14.40 -5.25 -11.37
CA ASP A 250 15.68 -6.00 -11.49
C ASP A 250 16.07 -6.24 -12.95
N THR A 251 15.11 -6.22 -13.87
CA THR A 251 15.28 -6.53 -15.29
C THR A 251 14.50 -5.55 -16.16
N CYS A 252 15.18 -4.97 -17.15
CA CYS A 252 14.53 -4.16 -18.19
C CYS A 252 14.43 -4.97 -19.49
N PRO A 253 13.40 -4.73 -20.32
CA PRO A 253 13.40 -5.26 -21.68
C PRO A 253 14.62 -4.71 -22.43
N GLY A 254 15.55 -5.60 -22.81
CA GLY A 254 16.82 -5.26 -23.46
C GLY A 254 18.07 -5.55 -22.63
N ASP A 255 17.94 -5.82 -21.32
CA ASP A 255 19.06 -6.29 -20.49
C ASP A 255 19.31 -7.79 -20.75
N THR A 256 19.82 -8.12 -21.94
CA THR A 256 20.45 -9.42 -22.17
C THR A 256 21.82 -9.41 -21.49
N PRO A 257 22.11 -10.32 -20.54
CA PRO A 257 23.44 -10.43 -19.97
C PRO A 257 24.38 -11.00 -21.06
N GLY A 258 25.04 -10.14 -21.83
CA GLY A 258 26.01 -10.62 -22.81
C GLY A 258 26.48 -9.74 -23.96
N GLU A 259 25.98 -8.51 -24.15
CA GLU A 259 26.54 -7.64 -25.20
C GLU A 259 27.24 -6.40 -24.61
N PRO A 260 28.57 -6.26 -24.80
CA PRO A 260 29.28 -5.06 -24.40
C PRO A 260 28.94 -3.93 -25.36
N GLY A 261 28.46 -2.80 -24.81
CA GLY A 261 28.51 -1.50 -25.45
C GLY A 261 29.88 -0.84 -25.28
#